data_AF-A0A933NUX4-F1
#
_entry.id   AF-A0A933NUX4-F1
#
_cell.length_a   1.000
_cell.length_b   1.000
_cell.length_c   1.000
_cell.angle_alpha   90.00
_cell.angle_beta   90.00
_cell.angle_gamma   90.00
#
_symmetry.space_group_name_H-M   'P 1'
#
loop_
_entity.id
_entity.type
_entity.pdbx_description
1 polymer ?
#
loop_
_entity_poly.entity_id
_entity_poly.type
_entity_poly.pdbx_seq_one_letter_code
_entity_poly.pdbx_strand_id
1 'polypeptide(L)'
;MRSKFQSLPTEAINPSSLGIDKLSPGEIVDLMVNEDRKMLAAVQRERERIAVGVEMIAATLRKDGRIVFVGAGTSGRLGVLESAEMPPTFSTEATLVQAIMAGGQGATFAAKEGVEDNYEEGARAITRFHPTKKDIVVGVSASGMTQFVRGALTRARRAGARIIFVTCDPASELQTFVDLTIAPAVGAEVIAGSTRLKAGTATKLVLNMLTTGAMVLIGKTYGNLMVDVHTGSEKLKDRARHIVNIVTGLEYDEADRVLKKAHWNVKAAIVMQKTGLPYQKALGRLRKAHDSMREAIGEDIEPRLRGMLQGHAEAAGRS
;
A
#
# COMPACT_ATOMS: atom_id res chain seq x y z
N MET A 1 30.06 3.80 -28.05
CA MET A 1 29.16 2.86 -27.33
C MET A 1 28.32 3.71 -26.39
N ARG A 2 26.98 3.73 -26.53
CA ARG A 2 26.10 4.48 -25.61
C ARG A 2 25.97 3.69 -24.30
N SER A 3 25.97 4.37 -23.16
CA SER A 3 25.74 3.72 -21.86
C SER A 3 24.33 3.16 -21.81
N LYS A 4 24.16 1.95 -21.27
CA LYS A 4 22.83 1.32 -21.06
C LYS A 4 21.90 2.16 -20.17
N PHE A 5 22.46 3.02 -19.32
CA PHE A 5 21.71 3.94 -18.47
C PHE A 5 21.14 5.12 -19.27
N GLN A 6 21.85 5.61 -20.29
CA GLN A 6 21.43 6.77 -21.08
C GLN A 6 20.22 6.49 -21.98
N SER A 7 19.89 5.22 -22.23
CA SER A 7 18.70 4.82 -23.00
C SER A 7 17.43 4.73 -22.15
N LEU A 8 17.54 4.84 -20.83
CA LEU A 8 16.38 4.69 -19.95
C LEU A 8 15.47 5.92 -20.04
N PRO A 9 14.14 5.74 -20.11
CA PRO A 9 13.19 6.85 -20.03
C PRO A 9 13.35 7.70 -18.76
N THR A 10 13.79 7.08 -17.66
CA THR A 10 14.02 7.75 -16.37
C THR A 10 15.24 8.68 -16.36
N GLU A 11 16.18 8.49 -17.28
CA GLU A 11 17.40 9.30 -17.43
C GLU A 11 17.27 10.34 -18.55
N ALA A 12 16.14 10.36 -19.27
CA ALA A 12 15.93 11.25 -20.39
C ALA A 12 15.81 12.72 -19.95
N ILE A 13 16.25 13.62 -20.82
CA ILE A 13 16.07 15.07 -20.65
C ILE A 13 14.61 15.41 -20.90
N ASN A 14 14.02 16.19 -20.00
CA ASN A 14 12.65 16.65 -20.17
C ASN A 14 12.61 17.95 -20.99
N PRO A 15 11.97 17.96 -22.17
CA PRO A 15 11.91 19.16 -23.02
C PRO A 15 11.14 20.31 -22.38
N SER A 16 10.23 20.03 -21.43
CA SER A 16 9.43 21.05 -20.74
C SER A 16 10.22 21.78 -19.65
N SER A 17 11.40 21.29 -19.23
CA SER A 17 12.17 21.85 -18.12
C SER A 17 13.61 22.23 -18.48
N LEU A 18 13.93 22.42 -19.77
CA LEU A 18 15.30 22.72 -20.26
C LEU A 18 15.97 23.93 -19.57
N GLY A 19 15.19 24.92 -19.15
CA GLY A 19 15.66 26.14 -18.48
C GLY A 19 15.06 26.33 -17.09
N ILE A 20 14.75 25.24 -16.37
CA ILE A 20 14.14 25.30 -15.03
C ILE A 20 14.94 26.14 -14.03
N ASP A 21 16.25 26.26 -14.20
CA ASP A 21 17.18 27.06 -13.40
C ASP A 21 17.01 28.58 -13.59
N LYS A 22 16.28 29.02 -14.61
CA LYS A 22 16.03 30.43 -14.95
C LYS A 22 14.65 30.92 -14.53
N LEU A 23 13.79 30.01 -14.09
CA LEU A 23 12.40 30.30 -13.72
C LEU A 23 12.32 30.96 -12.34
N SER A 24 11.32 31.80 -12.14
CA SER A 24 10.96 32.29 -10.81
C SER A 24 10.42 31.14 -9.93
N PRO A 25 10.43 31.28 -8.60
CA PRO A 25 9.91 30.23 -7.71
C PRO A 25 8.47 29.77 -8.04
N GLY A 26 7.58 30.69 -8.44
CA GLY A 26 6.20 30.34 -8.83
C GLY A 26 6.16 29.50 -10.10
N GLU A 27 6.93 29.88 -11.13
CA GLU A 27 7.03 29.14 -12.38
C GLU A 27 7.66 27.75 -12.19
N ILE A 28 8.63 27.60 -11.28
CA ILE A 28 9.19 26.30 -10.92
C ILE A 28 8.10 25.38 -10.33
N VAL A 29 7.29 25.89 -9.40
CA VAL A 29 6.20 25.13 -8.79
C VAL A 29 5.16 24.74 -9.83
N ASP A 30 4.72 25.69 -10.67
CA ASP A 30 3.74 25.44 -11.72
C ASP A 30 4.24 24.39 -12.73
N LEU A 31 5.52 24.46 -13.13
CA LEU A 31 6.15 23.46 -13.99
C LEU A 31 6.14 22.07 -13.35
N MET A 32 6.52 21.97 -12.07
CA MET A 32 6.53 20.69 -11.35
C MET A 32 5.12 20.09 -11.24
N VAL A 33 4.12 20.89 -10.86
CA VAL A 33 2.73 20.43 -10.77
C VAL A 33 2.19 19.98 -12.13
N ASN A 34 2.51 20.71 -13.19
CA ASN A 34 2.11 20.35 -14.55
C ASN A 34 2.74 19.03 -15.00
N GLU A 35 4.00 18.77 -14.65
CA GLU A 35 4.64 17.48 -14.90
C GLU A 35 4.01 16.36 -14.07
N ASP A 36 3.71 16.57 -12.80
CA ASP A 36 3.11 15.57 -11.91
C ASP A 36 1.74 15.08 -12.39
N ARG A 37 0.96 15.91 -13.10
CA ARG A 37 -0.31 15.48 -13.71
C ARG A 37 -0.13 14.31 -14.68
N LYS A 38 1.01 14.24 -15.39
CA LYS A 38 1.32 13.15 -16.33
C LYS A 38 1.48 11.81 -15.61
N MET A 39 1.93 11.84 -14.37
CA MET A 39 2.10 10.64 -13.55
C MET A 39 0.75 9.98 -13.23
N LEU A 40 -0.29 10.75 -12.91
CA LEU A 40 -1.63 10.19 -12.65
C LEU A 40 -2.18 9.43 -13.87
N ALA A 41 -2.02 10.01 -15.06
CA ALA A 41 -2.42 9.33 -16.30
C ALA A 41 -1.61 8.03 -16.51
N ALA A 42 -0.32 8.02 -16.17
CA ALA A 42 0.50 6.81 -16.26
C ALA A 42 0.02 5.72 -15.28
N VAL A 43 -0.32 6.08 -14.03
CA VAL A 43 -0.90 5.13 -13.05
C VAL A 43 -2.27 4.63 -13.51
N GLN A 44 -3.10 5.50 -14.10
CA GLN A 44 -4.41 5.11 -14.61
C GLN A 44 -4.34 4.08 -15.74
N ARG A 45 -3.33 4.18 -16.63
CA ARG A 45 -3.12 3.17 -17.69
C ARG A 45 -2.77 1.78 -17.13
N GLU A 46 -2.19 1.73 -15.93
CA GLU A 46 -1.85 0.48 -15.24
C GLU A 46 -3.00 -0.10 -14.40
N ARG A 47 -4.21 0.51 -14.43
CA ARG A 47 -5.36 0.13 -13.60
C ARG A 47 -5.61 -1.38 -13.57
N GLU A 48 -5.63 -2.04 -14.72
CA GLU A 48 -5.93 -3.48 -14.80
C GLU A 48 -4.84 -4.32 -14.14
N ARG A 49 -3.57 -3.98 -14.36
CA ARG A 49 -2.43 -4.66 -13.74
C ARG A 49 -2.42 -4.43 -12.23
N ILE A 50 -2.72 -3.21 -11.78
CA ILE A 50 -2.86 -2.90 -10.34
C ILE A 50 -3.98 -3.73 -9.72
N ALA A 51 -5.13 -3.87 -10.39
CA ALA A 51 -6.23 -4.71 -9.91
C ALA A 51 -5.83 -6.19 -9.79
N VAL A 52 -5.13 -6.74 -10.78
CA VAL A 52 -4.56 -8.11 -10.69
C VAL A 52 -3.58 -8.22 -9.52
N GLY A 53 -2.74 -7.21 -9.29
CA GLY A 53 -1.82 -7.17 -8.16
C GLY A 53 -2.54 -7.16 -6.80
N VAL A 54 -3.62 -6.39 -6.69
CA VAL A 54 -4.51 -6.36 -5.51
C VAL A 54 -5.06 -7.76 -5.22
N GLU A 55 -5.58 -8.46 -6.24
CA GLU A 55 -6.11 -9.82 -6.08
C GLU A 55 -5.03 -10.83 -5.69
N MET A 56 -3.84 -10.75 -6.30
CA MET A 56 -2.70 -11.59 -5.95
C MET A 56 -2.31 -11.42 -4.48
N ILE A 57 -2.25 -10.19 -3.99
CA ILE A 57 -1.93 -9.90 -2.59
C ILE A 57 -3.06 -10.39 -1.67
N ALA A 58 -4.32 -10.10 -1.98
CA ALA A 58 -5.45 -10.56 -1.17
C ALA A 58 -5.48 -12.10 -1.06
N ALA A 59 -5.25 -12.81 -2.17
CA ALA A 59 -5.17 -14.27 -2.18
C ALA A 59 -3.99 -14.82 -1.37
N THR A 60 -2.87 -14.09 -1.35
CA THR A 60 -1.68 -14.41 -0.53
C THR A 60 -2.02 -14.29 0.95
N LEU A 61 -2.60 -13.16 1.36
CA LEU A 61 -2.98 -12.90 2.76
C LEU A 61 -4.01 -13.90 3.29
N ARG A 62 -5.00 -14.29 2.48
CA ARG A 62 -6.01 -15.32 2.85
C ARG A 62 -5.42 -16.72 3.08
N LYS A 63 -4.18 -16.96 2.61
CA LYS A 63 -3.46 -18.24 2.79
C LYS A 63 -2.35 -18.14 3.85
N ASP A 64 -2.46 -17.15 4.73
CA ASP A 64 -1.49 -16.83 5.79
C ASP A 64 -0.09 -16.49 5.24
N GLY A 65 -0.03 -15.97 4.01
CA GLY A 65 1.20 -15.48 3.39
C GLY A 65 1.53 -14.06 3.81
N ARG A 66 2.80 -13.68 3.69
CA ARG A 66 3.29 -12.32 3.98
C ARG A 66 3.56 -11.54 2.70
N ILE A 67 3.59 -10.22 2.83
CA ILE A 67 4.05 -9.29 1.80
C ILE A 67 5.45 -8.81 2.18
N VAL A 68 6.38 -8.81 1.23
CA VAL A 68 7.68 -8.18 1.43
C VAL A 68 8.05 -7.27 0.26
N PHE A 69 8.24 -5.99 0.55
CA PHE A 69 8.77 -5.02 -0.40
C PHE A 69 10.29 -5.13 -0.48
N VAL A 70 10.86 -5.02 -1.67
CA VAL A 70 12.31 -4.99 -1.86
C VAL A 70 12.71 -3.85 -2.77
N GLY A 71 13.63 -3.00 -2.31
CA GLY A 71 14.06 -1.83 -3.07
C GLY A 71 15.39 -1.23 -2.60
N ALA A 72 15.88 -0.24 -3.33
CA ALA A 72 17.01 0.59 -2.96
C ALA A 72 16.62 2.08 -3.00
N GLY A 73 17.39 2.95 -2.34
CA GLY A 73 17.16 4.39 -2.35
C GLY A 73 15.70 4.78 -2.04
N THR A 74 15.12 5.66 -2.85
CA THR A 74 13.71 6.07 -2.70
C THR A 74 12.73 4.89 -2.79
N SER A 75 12.92 3.96 -3.72
CA SER A 75 12.06 2.78 -3.87
C SER A 75 12.04 1.91 -2.60
N GLY A 76 13.21 1.70 -1.99
CA GLY A 76 13.33 1.00 -0.71
C GLY A 76 12.62 1.74 0.43
N ARG A 77 12.78 3.06 0.51
CA ARG A 77 12.11 3.90 1.53
C ARG A 77 10.60 3.89 1.38
N LEU A 78 10.07 3.89 0.16
CA LEU A 78 8.63 3.78 -0.08
C LEU A 78 8.07 2.43 0.37
N GLY A 79 8.81 1.33 0.16
CA GLY A 79 8.46 0.03 0.73
C GLY A 79 8.45 0.03 2.26
N VAL A 80 9.45 0.67 2.89
CA VAL A 80 9.51 0.83 4.36
C VAL A 80 8.31 1.64 4.86
N LEU A 81 8.02 2.79 4.24
CA LEU A 81 6.87 3.63 4.56
C LEU A 81 5.57 2.83 4.52
N GLU A 82 5.33 2.12 3.41
CA GLU A 82 4.14 1.31 3.22
C GLU A 82 4.00 0.24 4.32
N SER A 83 5.08 -0.51 4.61
CA SER A 83 5.07 -1.54 5.65
C SER A 83 4.79 -0.98 7.05
N ALA A 84 5.28 0.23 7.36
CA ALA A 84 5.10 0.88 8.64
C ALA A 84 3.66 1.38 8.86
N GLU A 85 2.92 1.67 7.78
CA GLU A 85 1.53 2.13 7.85
C GLU A 85 0.52 0.98 8.03
N MET A 86 0.91 -0.28 7.80
CA MET A 86 -0.01 -1.42 7.89
C MET A 86 -0.53 -1.70 9.31
N PRO A 87 0.31 -1.77 10.37
CA PRO A 87 -0.18 -1.96 11.74
C PRO A 87 -1.15 -0.87 12.22
N PRO A 88 -0.86 0.44 12.10
CA PRO A 88 -1.77 1.47 12.61
C PRO A 88 -3.04 1.66 11.75
N THR A 89 -3.02 1.25 10.48
CA THR A 89 -4.15 1.42 9.54
C THR A 89 -5.04 0.19 9.45
N PHE A 90 -4.49 -1.02 9.49
CA PHE A 90 -5.24 -2.25 9.28
C PHE A 90 -5.07 -3.25 10.41
N SER A 91 -4.46 -2.83 11.52
CA SER A 91 -4.33 -3.65 12.73
C SER A 91 -3.58 -4.95 12.49
N THR A 92 -2.66 -4.93 11.54
CA THR A 92 -1.86 -6.09 11.17
C THR A 92 -0.67 -6.22 12.10
N GLU A 93 -0.22 -7.45 12.34
CA GLU A 93 1.11 -7.69 12.90
C GLU A 93 2.19 -7.06 11.99
N ALA A 94 3.23 -6.48 12.60
CA ALA A 94 4.34 -5.87 11.86
C ALA A 94 5.10 -6.86 10.97
N THR A 95 4.93 -8.17 11.20
CA THR A 95 5.54 -9.23 10.40
C THR A 95 4.74 -9.58 9.13
N LEU A 96 3.48 -9.13 9.02
CA LEU A 96 2.62 -9.43 7.87
C LEU A 96 3.08 -8.72 6.60
N VAL A 97 3.49 -7.46 6.74
CA VAL A 97 4.00 -6.62 5.65
C VAL A 97 5.32 -6.03 6.08
N GLN A 98 6.38 -6.34 5.34
CA GLN A 98 7.74 -5.94 5.69
C GLN A 98 8.46 -5.34 4.48
N ALA A 99 9.59 -4.69 4.73
CA ALA A 99 10.44 -4.12 3.68
C ALA A 99 11.90 -4.51 3.87
N ILE A 100 12.56 -4.81 2.75
CA ILE A 100 13.99 -5.08 2.66
C ILE A 100 14.60 -4.01 1.78
N MET A 101 15.45 -3.19 2.39
CA MET A 101 16.11 -2.07 1.73
C MET A 101 17.60 -2.34 1.55
N ALA A 102 18.14 -2.05 0.36
CA ALA A 102 19.58 -2.04 0.12
C ALA A 102 20.29 -1.11 1.12
N GLY A 103 21.35 -1.61 1.78
CA GLY A 103 22.06 -0.86 2.82
C GLY A 103 21.45 -0.93 4.23
N GLY A 104 20.32 -1.64 4.40
CA GLY A 104 19.67 -1.93 5.68
C GLY A 104 18.96 -0.72 6.31
N GLN A 105 18.59 -0.82 7.60
CA GLN A 105 17.87 0.24 8.33
C GLN A 105 18.58 1.60 8.31
N GLY A 106 19.92 1.63 8.37
CA GLY A 106 20.66 2.88 8.29
C GLY A 106 20.46 3.63 6.97
N ALA A 107 20.14 2.92 5.88
CA ALA A 107 19.89 3.52 4.57
C ALA A 107 18.55 4.27 4.49
N THR A 108 17.65 4.05 5.46
CA THR A 108 16.38 4.76 5.57
C THR A 108 16.61 6.25 5.81
N PHE A 109 17.53 6.59 6.71
CA PHE A 109 17.80 7.99 7.12
C PHE A 109 18.99 8.63 6.41
N ALA A 110 19.94 7.84 5.90
CA ALA A 110 21.10 8.33 5.17
C ALA A 110 21.27 7.56 3.86
N ALA A 111 21.60 8.25 2.76
CA ALA A 111 21.93 7.56 1.52
C ALA A 111 23.22 6.73 1.68
N LYS A 112 23.25 5.55 1.06
CA LYS A 112 24.46 4.74 0.92
C LYS A 112 24.64 4.44 -0.56
N GLU A 113 25.73 4.89 -1.14
CA GLU A 113 26.03 4.68 -2.56
C GLU A 113 26.58 3.26 -2.81
N GLY A 114 26.37 2.73 -4.01
CA GLY A 114 26.89 1.42 -4.45
C GLY A 114 26.20 0.18 -3.87
N VAL A 115 25.37 0.32 -2.82
CA VAL A 115 24.65 -0.83 -2.23
C VAL A 115 23.57 -1.39 -3.16
N GLU A 116 23.08 -0.57 -4.09
CA GLU A 116 22.03 -0.95 -5.06
C GLU A 116 22.55 -1.84 -6.20
N ASP A 117 23.86 -1.82 -6.44
CA ASP A 117 24.53 -2.65 -7.44
C ASP A 117 24.89 -4.05 -6.92
N ASN A 118 24.67 -4.32 -5.62
CA ASN A 118 25.04 -5.58 -5.00
C ASN A 118 23.94 -6.65 -5.14
N TYR A 119 23.99 -7.41 -6.25
CA TYR A 119 23.10 -8.54 -6.52
C TYR A 119 23.08 -9.57 -5.38
N GLU A 120 24.27 -10.00 -4.94
CA GLU A 120 24.40 -11.04 -3.93
C GLU A 120 23.86 -10.61 -2.57
N GLU A 121 23.99 -9.32 -2.21
CA GLU A 121 23.39 -8.81 -0.99
C GLU A 121 21.86 -8.80 -1.06
N GLY A 122 21.27 -8.52 -2.22
CA GLY A 122 19.84 -8.68 -2.44
C GLY A 122 19.37 -10.11 -2.18
N ALA A 123 20.08 -11.09 -2.74
CA ALA A 123 19.80 -12.51 -2.54
C ALA A 123 19.96 -12.96 -1.07
N ARG A 124 21.01 -12.48 -0.38
CA ARG A 124 21.22 -12.75 1.05
C ARG A 124 20.14 -12.11 1.92
N ALA A 125 19.77 -10.85 1.63
CA ALA A 125 18.79 -10.11 2.41
C ALA A 125 17.41 -10.77 2.38
N ILE A 126 16.91 -11.14 1.21
CA ILE A 126 15.65 -11.89 1.13
C ILE A 126 15.79 -13.30 1.73
N THR A 127 16.96 -13.95 1.66
CA THR A 127 17.13 -15.27 2.32
C THR A 127 16.94 -15.17 3.83
N ARG A 128 17.42 -14.10 4.47
CA ARG A 128 17.22 -13.86 5.92
C ARG A 128 15.75 -13.69 6.31
N PHE A 129 14.89 -13.27 5.37
CA PHE A 129 13.44 -13.20 5.55
C PHE A 129 12.75 -14.58 5.50
N HIS A 130 13.44 -15.61 4.99
CA HIS A 130 12.92 -16.96 4.78
C HIS A 130 11.62 -16.96 3.95
N PRO A 131 11.67 -16.50 2.67
CA PRO A 131 10.51 -16.50 1.80
C PRO A 131 10.06 -17.94 1.53
N THR A 132 8.76 -18.10 1.35
CA THR A 132 8.14 -19.38 1.02
C THR A 132 7.17 -19.21 -0.14
N LYS A 133 6.66 -20.32 -0.68
CA LYS A 133 5.60 -20.31 -1.70
C LYS A 133 4.28 -19.68 -1.25
N LYS A 134 4.10 -19.40 0.04
CA LYS A 134 2.94 -18.69 0.56
C LYS A 134 3.09 -17.18 0.45
N ASP A 135 4.32 -16.67 0.35
CA ASP A 135 4.60 -15.24 0.41
C ASP A 135 4.54 -14.59 -0.99
N ILE A 136 4.33 -13.28 -0.99
CA ILE A 136 4.46 -12.43 -2.18
C ILE A 136 5.55 -11.40 -1.99
N VAL A 137 6.43 -11.29 -2.99
CA VAL A 137 7.53 -10.33 -3.02
C VAL A 137 7.20 -9.23 -4.02
N VAL A 138 7.26 -7.99 -3.58
CA VAL A 138 7.05 -6.81 -4.42
C VAL A 138 8.40 -6.11 -4.62
N GLY A 139 9.03 -6.34 -5.77
CA GLY A 139 10.25 -5.66 -6.15
C GLY A 139 9.96 -4.26 -6.68
N VAL A 140 10.71 -3.26 -6.24
CA VAL A 140 10.49 -1.86 -6.60
C VAL A 140 11.79 -1.24 -7.13
N SER A 141 11.79 -0.83 -8.39
CA SER A 141 12.93 -0.15 -9.02
C SER A 141 12.44 0.76 -10.15
N ALA A 142 12.56 2.07 -9.97
CA ALA A 142 12.14 3.04 -10.99
C ALA A 142 12.79 2.78 -12.35
N SER A 143 14.10 2.50 -12.37
CA SER A 143 14.87 2.23 -13.59
C SER A 143 14.69 0.82 -14.14
N GLY A 144 14.15 -0.12 -13.37
CA GLY A 144 14.03 -1.51 -13.79
C GLY A 144 15.33 -2.32 -13.78
N MET A 145 16.47 -1.71 -13.40
CA MET A 145 17.81 -2.30 -13.57
C MET A 145 18.57 -2.58 -12.26
N THR A 146 18.01 -2.22 -11.11
CA THR A 146 18.67 -2.31 -9.80
C THR A 146 19.08 -3.74 -9.46
N GLN A 147 20.39 -4.02 -9.34
CA GLN A 147 20.91 -5.38 -9.16
C GLN A 147 20.51 -5.99 -7.82
N PHE A 148 20.49 -5.20 -6.74
CA PHE A 148 20.01 -5.65 -5.43
C PHE A 148 18.59 -6.21 -5.51
N VAL A 149 17.68 -5.51 -6.21
CA VAL A 149 16.31 -5.96 -6.40
C VAL A 149 16.29 -7.24 -7.23
N ARG A 150 17.04 -7.28 -8.34
CA ARG A 150 17.14 -8.48 -9.19
C ARG A 150 17.63 -9.72 -8.42
N GLY A 151 18.64 -9.57 -7.56
CA GLY A 151 19.15 -10.66 -6.72
C GLY A 151 18.12 -11.18 -5.73
N ALA A 152 17.41 -10.27 -5.07
CA ALA A 152 16.33 -10.63 -4.16
C ALA A 152 15.17 -11.34 -4.88
N LEU A 153 14.71 -10.82 -6.01
CA LEU A 153 13.65 -11.45 -6.80
C LEU A 153 14.08 -12.83 -7.30
N THR A 154 15.35 -13.00 -7.70
CA THR A 154 15.88 -14.29 -8.15
C THR A 154 15.78 -15.34 -7.04
N ARG A 155 16.19 -14.98 -5.83
CA ARG A 155 16.12 -15.88 -4.67
C ARG A 155 14.69 -16.14 -4.21
N ALA A 156 13.82 -15.14 -4.24
CA ALA A 156 12.39 -15.30 -3.93
C ALA A 156 11.70 -16.29 -4.87
N ARG A 157 11.99 -16.21 -6.18
CA ARG A 157 11.46 -17.14 -7.18
C ARG A 157 11.90 -18.57 -6.90
N ARG A 158 13.17 -18.79 -6.57
CA ARG A 158 13.70 -20.11 -6.19
C ARG A 158 13.02 -20.69 -4.95
N ALA A 159 12.53 -19.83 -4.04
CA ALA A 159 11.75 -20.24 -2.88
C ALA A 159 10.26 -20.47 -3.17
N GLY A 160 9.83 -20.25 -4.43
CA GLY A 160 8.46 -20.44 -4.90
C GLY A 160 7.52 -19.26 -4.60
N ALA A 161 8.02 -18.13 -4.09
CA ALA A 161 7.20 -16.96 -3.80
C ALA A 161 6.65 -16.34 -5.09
N ARG A 162 5.45 -15.77 -5.00
CA ARG A 162 4.88 -14.96 -6.09
C ARG A 162 5.60 -13.62 -6.17
N ILE A 163 5.74 -13.07 -7.36
CA ILE A 163 6.50 -11.83 -7.57
C ILE A 163 5.69 -10.80 -8.35
N ILE A 164 5.54 -9.62 -7.76
CA ILE A 164 5.09 -8.40 -8.43
C ILE A 164 6.31 -7.49 -8.60
N PHE A 165 6.46 -6.88 -9.77
CA PHE A 165 7.48 -5.88 -10.03
C PHE A 165 6.88 -4.53 -10.37
N VAL A 166 7.29 -3.50 -9.64
CA VAL A 166 6.87 -2.10 -9.85
C VAL A 166 8.06 -1.31 -10.39
N THR A 167 7.90 -0.73 -11.56
CA THR A 167 8.93 0.06 -12.25
C THR A 167 8.32 1.23 -13.01
N CYS A 168 9.14 2.18 -13.46
CA CYS A 168 8.70 3.24 -14.37
C CYS A 168 9.26 3.05 -15.79
N ASP A 169 9.92 1.92 -16.05
CA ASP A 169 10.40 1.52 -17.36
C ASP A 169 9.58 0.35 -17.93
N PRO A 170 8.68 0.61 -18.90
CA PRO A 170 7.91 -0.43 -19.59
C PRO A 170 8.76 -1.40 -20.43
N ALA A 171 10.03 -1.09 -20.71
CA ALA A 171 10.92 -1.96 -21.47
C ALA A 171 11.79 -2.85 -20.58
N SER A 172 11.58 -2.84 -19.26
CA SER A 172 12.42 -3.58 -18.31
C SER A 172 12.47 -5.09 -18.62
N GLU A 173 13.70 -5.62 -18.72
CA GLU A 173 13.95 -7.06 -18.96
C GLU A 173 13.36 -7.98 -17.88
N LEU A 174 13.12 -7.45 -16.67
CA LEU A 174 12.55 -8.21 -15.55
C LEU A 174 11.08 -8.62 -15.78
N GLN A 175 10.40 -8.06 -16.78
CA GLN A 175 9.01 -8.40 -17.10
C GLN A 175 8.81 -9.90 -17.37
N THR A 176 9.78 -10.55 -18.00
CA THR A 176 9.71 -11.98 -18.32
C THR A 176 10.01 -12.89 -17.12
N PHE A 177 10.53 -12.32 -16.04
CA PHE A 177 11.01 -13.05 -14.87
C PHE A 177 9.97 -13.10 -13.72
N VAL A 178 9.00 -12.19 -13.72
CA VAL A 178 8.05 -11.99 -12.62
C VAL A 178 6.64 -12.42 -12.99
N ASP A 179 5.76 -12.62 -12.00
CA ASP A 179 4.37 -13.03 -12.26
C ASP A 179 3.49 -11.87 -12.73
N LEU A 180 3.82 -10.64 -12.32
CA LEU A 180 3.13 -9.42 -12.72
C LEU A 180 4.11 -8.25 -12.73
N THR A 181 4.12 -7.49 -13.82
CA THR A 181 4.77 -6.17 -13.85
C THR A 181 3.71 -5.07 -13.89
N ILE A 182 3.91 -4.03 -13.08
CA ILE A 182 3.16 -2.77 -13.08
C ILE A 182 4.16 -1.67 -13.43
N ALA A 183 3.97 -1.03 -14.58
CA ALA A 183 4.96 -0.14 -15.17
C ALA A 183 4.40 1.25 -15.53
N PRO A 184 4.01 2.09 -14.55
CA PRO A 184 3.56 3.46 -14.84
C PRO A 184 4.66 4.28 -15.51
N ALA A 185 4.55 4.43 -16.83
CA ALA A 185 5.48 5.18 -17.67
C ALA A 185 5.32 6.70 -17.48
N VAL A 186 6.01 7.26 -16.48
CA VAL A 186 5.89 8.69 -16.11
C VAL A 186 6.68 9.65 -17.01
N GLY A 187 7.55 9.11 -17.87
CA GLY A 187 8.44 9.87 -18.74
C GLY A 187 9.60 10.55 -18.00
N ALA A 188 10.29 11.46 -18.69
CA ALA A 188 11.41 12.21 -18.15
C ALA A 188 11.03 13.06 -16.93
N GLU A 189 11.90 13.11 -15.93
CA GLU A 189 11.72 13.92 -14.73
C GLU A 189 12.02 15.41 -14.99
N VAL A 190 11.46 16.32 -14.19
CA VAL A 190 11.79 17.77 -14.30
C VAL A 190 13.28 18.05 -14.15
N ILE A 191 13.96 17.26 -13.33
CA ILE A 191 15.41 17.16 -13.24
C ILE A 191 15.78 15.78 -13.75
N ALA A 192 16.49 15.71 -14.87
CA ALA A 192 16.85 14.43 -15.51
C ALA A 192 17.50 13.47 -14.50
N GLY A 193 17.04 12.21 -14.48
CA GLY A 193 17.52 11.18 -13.54
C GLY A 193 16.98 11.27 -12.11
N SER A 194 16.28 12.35 -11.72
CA SER A 194 15.76 12.53 -10.37
C SER A 194 14.45 11.75 -10.13
N THR A 195 14.52 10.42 -10.21
CA THR A 195 13.37 9.50 -10.10
C THR A 195 12.69 9.52 -8.73
N ARG A 196 13.21 10.24 -7.75
CA ARG A 196 12.54 10.51 -6.47
C ARG A 196 11.27 11.38 -6.62
N LEU A 197 11.06 12.00 -7.79
CA LEU A 197 9.94 12.90 -8.09
C LEU A 197 8.76 12.10 -8.66
N LYS A 198 8.41 12.24 -9.95
CA LYS A 198 7.21 11.61 -10.51
C LYS A 198 7.23 10.09 -10.37
N ALA A 199 8.35 9.43 -10.67
CA ALA A 199 8.46 7.99 -10.56
C ALA A 199 8.27 7.50 -9.11
N GLY A 200 8.84 8.22 -8.14
CA GLY A 200 8.63 7.99 -6.71
C GLY A 200 7.16 8.15 -6.30
N THR A 201 6.50 9.22 -6.75
CA THR A 201 5.08 9.46 -6.45
C THR A 201 4.17 8.41 -7.10
N ALA A 202 4.42 8.04 -8.37
CA ALA A 202 3.70 6.96 -9.06
C ALA A 202 3.82 5.64 -8.31
N THR A 203 5.05 5.32 -7.90
CA THR A 203 5.35 4.13 -7.11
C THR A 203 4.56 4.14 -5.81
N LYS A 204 4.56 5.25 -5.07
CA LYS A 204 3.77 5.39 -3.83
C LYS A 204 2.29 5.11 -4.07
N LEU A 205 1.69 5.71 -5.10
CA LEU A 205 0.28 5.48 -5.43
C LEU A 205 0.00 4.01 -5.74
N VAL A 206 0.85 3.36 -6.54
CA VAL A 206 0.72 1.93 -6.84
C VAL A 206 0.82 1.08 -5.57
N LEU A 207 1.81 1.32 -4.71
CA LEU A 207 1.97 0.56 -3.45
C LEU A 207 0.75 0.73 -2.54
N ASN A 208 0.28 1.97 -2.36
CA ASN A 208 -0.93 2.25 -1.57
C ASN A 208 -2.17 1.54 -2.14
N MET A 209 -2.35 1.54 -3.46
CA MET A 209 -3.48 0.84 -4.10
C MET A 209 -3.40 -0.66 -3.90
N LEU A 210 -2.21 -1.25 -4.05
CA LEU A 210 -1.95 -2.68 -3.88
C LEU A 210 -2.30 -3.15 -2.45
N THR A 211 -1.78 -2.47 -1.44
CA THR A 211 -1.99 -2.83 -0.03
C THR A 211 -3.40 -2.50 0.44
N THR A 212 -3.88 -1.27 0.21
CA THR A 212 -5.22 -0.83 0.64
C THR A 212 -6.29 -1.67 -0.03
N GLY A 213 -6.18 -1.89 -1.35
CA GLY A 213 -7.10 -2.73 -2.10
C GLY A 213 -7.14 -4.15 -1.54
N ALA A 214 -5.97 -4.74 -1.26
CA ALA A 214 -5.92 -6.09 -0.71
C ALA A 214 -6.52 -6.17 0.70
N MET A 215 -6.24 -5.19 1.56
CA MET A 215 -6.79 -5.10 2.92
C MET A 215 -8.32 -4.95 2.91
N VAL A 216 -8.86 -4.17 1.98
CA VAL A 216 -10.31 -4.08 1.74
C VAL A 216 -10.88 -5.45 1.34
N LEU A 217 -10.24 -6.15 0.39
CA LEU A 217 -10.71 -7.46 -0.07
C LEU A 217 -10.65 -8.55 1.02
N ILE A 218 -9.76 -8.45 2.01
CA ILE A 218 -9.71 -9.38 3.14
C ILE A 218 -10.54 -8.89 4.35
N GLY A 219 -11.44 -7.94 4.13
CA GLY A 219 -12.44 -7.53 5.10
C GLY A 219 -11.94 -6.58 6.18
N LYS A 220 -10.78 -5.93 6.04
CA LYS A 220 -10.30 -4.94 7.05
C LYS A 220 -11.17 -3.69 7.15
N THR A 221 -12.06 -3.47 6.18
CA THR A 221 -13.01 -2.34 6.16
C THR A 221 -14.46 -2.80 6.11
N TYR A 222 -15.37 -1.88 6.45
CA TYR A 222 -16.81 -2.02 6.19
C TYR A 222 -17.31 -0.70 5.58
N GLY A 223 -17.66 -0.75 4.29
CA GLY A 223 -17.72 0.47 3.49
C GLY A 223 -16.34 1.13 3.46
N ASN A 224 -16.28 2.43 3.76
CA ASN A 224 -15.04 3.18 3.90
C ASN A 224 -14.54 3.31 5.35
N LEU A 225 -15.13 2.56 6.29
CA LEU A 225 -14.72 2.57 7.70
C LEU A 225 -13.67 1.49 7.96
N MET A 226 -12.57 1.89 8.57
CA MET A 226 -11.54 1.01 9.12
C MET A 226 -12.10 0.32 10.37
N VAL A 227 -12.68 -0.88 10.23
CA VAL A 227 -13.37 -1.58 11.33
C VAL A 227 -12.46 -2.55 12.09
N ASP A 228 -11.23 -2.74 11.61
CA ASP A 228 -10.21 -3.54 12.29
C ASP A 228 -9.16 -2.59 12.87
N VAL A 229 -9.47 -1.98 14.02
CA VAL A 229 -8.64 -0.94 14.68
C VAL A 229 -8.06 -1.47 15.98
N HIS A 230 -6.74 -1.32 16.17
CA HIS A 230 -6.07 -1.56 17.44
C HIS A 230 -6.38 -0.44 18.42
N THR A 231 -6.86 -0.78 19.60
CA THR A 231 -7.28 0.19 20.62
C THR A 231 -6.19 0.42 21.67
N GLY A 232 -4.96 0.59 21.21
CA GLY A 232 -3.77 0.77 22.08
C GLY A 232 -3.56 2.19 22.61
N SER A 233 -4.38 3.16 22.18
CA SER A 233 -4.34 4.55 22.66
C SER A 233 -5.75 5.11 22.83
N GLU A 234 -5.91 6.16 23.64
CA GLU A 234 -7.22 6.78 23.85
C GLU A 234 -7.82 7.35 22.54
N LYS A 235 -7.00 7.92 21.66
CA LYS A 235 -7.43 8.34 20.31
C LYS A 235 -8.04 7.17 19.51
N LEU A 236 -7.43 5.98 19.59
CA LEU A 236 -7.91 4.82 18.84
C LEU A 236 -9.12 4.16 19.50
N LYS A 237 -9.23 4.19 20.83
CA LYS A 237 -10.46 3.81 21.54
C LYS A 237 -11.63 4.73 21.19
N ASP A 238 -11.39 6.03 21.11
CA ASP A 238 -12.41 6.99 20.70
C ASP A 238 -12.87 6.75 19.26
N ARG A 239 -11.92 6.54 18.34
CA ARG A 239 -12.22 6.11 16.97
C ARG A 239 -13.06 4.82 16.94
N ALA A 240 -12.72 3.82 17.76
CA ALA A 240 -13.47 2.58 17.86
C ALA A 240 -14.93 2.81 18.28
N ARG A 241 -15.16 3.66 19.30
CA ARG A 241 -16.51 4.05 19.74
C ARG A 241 -17.27 4.76 18.62
N HIS A 242 -16.61 5.68 17.93
CA HIS A 242 -17.21 6.40 16.80
C HIS A 242 -17.61 5.47 15.65
N ILE A 243 -16.77 4.48 15.32
CA ILE A 243 -17.11 3.47 14.30
C ILE A 243 -18.33 2.64 14.73
N VAL A 244 -18.38 2.19 15.99
CA VAL A 244 -19.54 1.45 16.50
C VAL A 244 -20.79 2.33 16.43
N ASN A 245 -20.73 3.59 16.86
CA ASN A 245 -21.83 4.55 16.73
C ASN A 245 -22.29 4.71 15.26
N ILE A 246 -21.35 4.92 14.32
CA ILE A 246 -21.69 5.02 12.89
C ILE A 246 -22.40 3.76 12.42
N VAL A 247 -21.97 2.57 12.82
CA VAL A 247 -22.54 1.32 12.28
C VAL A 247 -23.84 0.91 12.97
N THR A 248 -23.97 1.13 14.27
CA THR A 248 -25.08 0.62 15.09
C THR A 248 -26.07 1.68 15.51
N GLY A 249 -25.70 2.96 15.48
CA GLY A 249 -26.50 4.07 16.01
C GLY A 249 -26.52 4.14 17.54
N LEU A 250 -25.62 3.44 18.21
CA LEU A 250 -25.51 3.49 19.67
C LEU A 250 -24.86 4.78 20.12
N GLU A 251 -25.33 5.33 21.23
CA GLU A 251 -24.69 6.46 21.90
C GLU A 251 -23.31 6.07 22.47
N TYR A 252 -22.49 7.08 22.77
CA TYR A 252 -21.09 6.89 23.16
C TYR A 252 -20.89 5.86 24.29
N ASP A 253 -21.68 5.98 25.36
CA ASP A 253 -21.57 5.10 26.54
C ASP A 253 -22.06 3.67 26.27
N GLU A 254 -22.98 3.51 25.33
CA GLU A 254 -23.46 2.19 24.91
C GLU A 254 -22.43 1.52 24.00
N ALA A 255 -21.85 2.28 23.06
CA ALA A 255 -20.75 1.81 22.22
C ALA A 255 -19.56 1.37 23.07
N ASP A 256 -19.17 2.14 24.09
CA ASP A 256 -18.11 1.79 25.04
C ASP A 256 -18.40 0.50 25.81
N ARG A 257 -19.65 0.34 26.29
CA ARG A 257 -20.08 -0.89 26.97
C ARG A 257 -19.99 -2.13 26.07
N VAL A 258 -20.43 -2.02 24.81
CA VAL A 258 -20.36 -3.14 23.85
C VAL A 258 -18.90 -3.45 23.50
N LEU A 259 -18.07 -2.43 23.27
CA LEU A 259 -16.64 -2.60 23.01
C LEU A 259 -15.92 -3.30 24.16
N LYS A 260 -16.19 -2.91 25.41
CA LYS A 260 -15.62 -3.58 26.60
C LYS A 260 -16.02 -5.07 26.66
N LYS A 261 -17.29 -5.39 26.38
CA LYS A 261 -17.77 -6.78 26.30
C LYS A 261 -17.14 -7.57 25.15
N ALA A 262 -16.74 -6.89 24.08
CA ALA A 262 -16.07 -7.47 22.93
C ALA A 262 -14.53 -7.45 23.05
N HIS A 263 -13.98 -7.18 24.25
CA HIS A 263 -12.55 -7.06 24.48
C HIS A 263 -11.87 -6.06 23.52
N TRP A 264 -12.56 -4.96 23.26
CA TRP A 264 -12.16 -3.90 22.31
C TRP A 264 -12.00 -4.33 20.85
N ASN A 265 -12.49 -5.52 20.48
CA ASN A 265 -12.58 -5.92 19.08
C ASN A 265 -13.81 -5.26 18.43
N VAL A 266 -13.59 -4.26 17.58
CA VAL A 266 -14.64 -3.46 16.93
C VAL A 266 -15.57 -4.32 16.06
N LYS A 267 -15.02 -5.23 15.24
CA LYS A 267 -15.85 -6.13 14.42
C LYS A 267 -16.75 -7.01 15.27
N ALA A 268 -16.19 -7.63 16.30
CA ALA A 268 -16.95 -8.47 17.22
C ALA A 268 -18.03 -7.65 17.95
N ALA A 269 -17.71 -6.43 18.41
CA ALA A 269 -18.67 -5.53 19.03
C ALA A 269 -19.88 -5.25 18.11
N ILE A 270 -19.62 -4.93 16.84
CA ILE A 270 -20.67 -4.68 15.85
C ILE A 270 -21.51 -5.95 15.63
N VAL A 271 -20.88 -7.12 15.42
CA VAL A 271 -21.61 -8.38 15.21
C VAL A 271 -22.45 -8.73 16.43
N MET A 272 -21.89 -8.62 17.65
CA MET A 272 -22.62 -8.85 18.90
C MET A 272 -23.85 -7.96 18.99
N GLN A 273 -23.70 -6.66 18.68
CA GLN A 273 -24.80 -5.71 18.75
C GLN A 273 -25.89 -5.99 17.70
N LYS A 274 -25.50 -6.32 16.46
CA LYS A 274 -26.44 -6.52 15.35
C LYS A 274 -27.16 -7.87 15.41
N THR A 275 -26.56 -8.88 16.04
CA THR A 275 -27.08 -10.26 16.02
C THR A 275 -27.50 -10.79 17.38
N GLY A 276 -27.20 -10.08 18.47
CA GLY A 276 -27.40 -10.54 19.84
C GLY A 276 -26.51 -11.72 20.25
N LEU A 277 -25.56 -12.12 19.41
CA LEU A 277 -24.67 -13.25 19.70
C LEU A 277 -23.64 -12.89 20.78
N PRO A 278 -23.25 -13.86 21.65
CA PRO A 278 -22.13 -13.68 22.56
C PRO A 278 -20.80 -13.62 21.79
N TYR A 279 -19.78 -13.03 22.40
CA TYR A 279 -18.47 -12.75 21.79
C TYR A 279 -17.87 -13.93 21.01
N GLN A 280 -17.83 -15.13 21.59
CA GLN A 280 -17.25 -16.31 20.92
C GLN A 280 -18.04 -16.73 19.67
N LYS A 281 -19.37 -16.61 19.70
CA LYS A 281 -20.22 -16.90 18.53
C LYS A 281 -20.09 -15.79 17.47
N ALA A 282 -19.90 -14.54 17.88
CA ALA A 282 -19.63 -13.43 16.97
C ALA A 282 -18.29 -13.63 16.23
N LEU A 283 -17.22 -14.01 16.92
CA LEU A 283 -15.95 -14.37 16.29
C LEU A 283 -16.09 -15.57 15.34
N GLY A 284 -16.85 -16.60 15.74
CA GLY A 284 -17.14 -17.73 14.86
C GLY A 284 -17.88 -17.33 13.59
N ARG A 285 -18.80 -16.36 13.69
CA ARG A 285 -19.54 -15.81 12.55
C ARG A 285 -18.65 -14.99 11.62
N LEU A 286 -17.76 -14.16 12.16
CA LEU A 286 -16.76 -13.43 11.38
C LEU A 286 -15.84 -14.38 10.61
N ARG A 287 -15.33 -15.44 11.25
CA ARG A 287 -14.49 -16.45 10.58
C ARG A 287 -15.21 -17.14 9.42
N LYS A 288 -16.50 -17.48 9.60
CA LYS A 288 -17.32 -18.09 8.54
C LYS A 288 -17.57 -17.14 7.36
N ALA A 289 -17.59 -15.84 7.63
CA ALA A 289 -17.73 -14.78 6.65
C ALA A 289 -16.39 -14.26 6.11
N HIS A 290 -15.28 -15.00 6.31
CA HIS A 290 -13.93 -14.58 5.90
C HIS A 290 -13.59 -13.15 6.34
N ASP A 291 -13.97 -12.79 7.58
CA ASP A 291 -13.81 -11.47 8.19
C ASP A 291 -14.54 -10.30 7.50
N SER A 292 -15.41 -10.58 6.52
CA SER A 292 -16.32 -9.63 5.89
C SER A 292 -17.43 -9.22 6.87
N MET A 293 -17.45 -7.95 7.26
CA MET A 293 -18.53 -7.41 8.10
C MET A 293 -19.89 -7.49 7.44
N ARG A 294 -19.95 -7.14 6.14
CA ARG A 294 -21.17 -7.16 5.33
C ARG A 294 -21.83 -8.54 5.35
N GLU A 295 -21.05 -9.60 5.11
CA GLU A 295 -21.54 -10.97 5.16
C GLU A 295 -21.84 -11.43 6.59
N ALA A 296 -21.01 -11.04 7.56
CA ALA A 296 -21.19 -11.43 8.95
C ALA A 296 -22.51 -10.90 9.54
N ILE A 297 -22.92 -9.67 9.23
CA ILE A 297 -24.19 -9.10 9.76
C ILE A 297 -25.33 -9.13 8.75
N GLY A 298 -25.07 -9.36 7.46
CA GLY A 298 -26.10 -9.37 6.41
C GLY A 298 -26.65 -7.98 6.07
N GLU A 299 -25.88 -6.92 6.31
CA GLU A 299 -26.31 -5.53 6.08
C GLU A 299 -25.33 -4.79 5.16
N ASP A 300 -25.85 -3.77 4.47
CA ASP A 300 -25.06 -2.79 3.73
C ASP A 300 -25.00 -1.46 4.50
N ILE A 301 -23.79 -0.98 4.76
CA ILE A 301 -23.56 0.30 5.46
C ILE A 301 -23.70 1.51 4.54
N GLU A 302 -23.58 1.33 3.22
CA GLU A 302 -23.52 2.46 2.29
C GLU A 302 -24.73 3.40 2.37
N PRO A 303 -25.99 2.91 2.40
CA PRO A 303 -27.16 3.79 2.52
C PRO A 303 -27.11 4.66 3.79
N ARG A 304 -26.64 4.09 4.90
CA ARG A 304 -26.52 4.81 6.18
C ARG A 304 -25.44 5.89 6.11
N LEU A 305 -24.27 5.59 5.55
CA LEU A 305 -23.20 6.59 5.39
C LEU A 305 -23.65 7.75 4.50
N ARG A 306 -24.37 7.46 3.41
CA ARG A 306 -24.94 8.49 2.54
C ARG A 306 -25.93 9.38 3.28
N GLY A 307 -26.83 8.79 4.08
CA GLY A 307 -27.79 9.54 4.90
C GLY A 307 -27.12 10.47 5.91
N MET A 308 -26.03 10.03 6.56
CA MET A 308 -25.29 10.88 7.51
C MET A 308 -24.64 12.10 6.82
N LEU A 309 -24.11 11.94 5.61
CA LEU A 309 -23.54 13.06 4.85
C LEU A 309 -24.61 14.07 4.39
N GLN A 310 -25.80 13.59 4.00
CA GLN A 310 -26.91 14.46 3.63
C GLN A 310 -27.43 15.27 4.83
N GLY A 311 -27.60 14.64 6.00
CA GLY A 311 -28.00 15.34 7.22
C GLY A 311 -27.02 16.42 7.65
N HIS A 312 -25.70 16.19 7.48
CA HIS A 312 -24.69 17.22 7.74
C HIS A 312 -24.75 18.38 6.74
N ALA A 313 -25.00 18.10 5.45
CA ALA A 313 -25.14 19.14 4.42
C ALA A 313 -26.38 20.02 4.67
N GLU A 314 -27.50 19.42 5.08
CA GLU A 314 -28.71 20.15 5.45
C GLU A 314 -28.55 20.98 6.73
N ALA A 315 -27.76 20.50 7.70
CA ALA A 315 -27.43 21.26 8.90
C ALA A 315 -26.46 22.42 8.61
N ALA A 316 -25.48 22.22 7.73
CA ALA A 316 -24.51 23.25 7.33
C ALA A 316 -25.08 24.31 6.38
N GLY A 317 -26.14 24.00 5.63
CA GLY A 317 -26.88 24.97 4.79
C GLY A 317 -27.92 25.80 5.56
N ARG A 318 -28.13 25.50 6.86
CA ARG A 318 -29.03 26.25 7.76
C ARG A 318 -28.28 27.11 8.78
N SER A 319 -26.96 27.20 8.69
CA SER A 319 -26.08 28.10 9.46
C SER A 319 -25.58 29.23 8.58
#